data_AF-A0A6A7BEZ1-F1
#
_entry.id   AF-A0A6A7BEZ1-F1
#
_cell.length_a   1.000
_cell.length_b   1.000
_cell.length_c   1.000
_cell.angle_alpha   90.00
_cell.angle_beta   90.00
_cell.angle_gamma   90.00
#
_symmetry.space_group_name_H-M   'P 1'
#
loop_
_entity.id
_entity.type
_entity.pdbx_description
1 polymer ?
#
loop_
_entity_poly.entity_id
_entity_poly.type
_entity_poly.pdbx_seq_one_letter_code
_entity_poly.pdbx_strand_id
1 'polypeptide(L)'
;MRPSLIFLLSALTLTSHAQDISQNGKCGSDNNLSCQGSDFGDCCSQWGFCGRGTRYCGGGCDPAFGSCDGTTTIAAPAPSSTNARCGYANGAEEGASCLGSRDGDCCSQ
;
A
#
# COMPACT_ATOMS: atom_id res chain seq x y z
N MET A 1 -25.01 -19.69 -46.86
CA MET A 1 -25.89 -20.13 -45.76
C MET A 1 -25.03 -20.19 -44.51
N ARG A 2 -25.14 -19.19 -43.64
CA ARG A 2 -24.32 -19.01 -42.43
C ARG A 2 -25.07 -19.65 -41.27
N PRO A 3 -24.58 -20.73 -40.63
CA PRO A 3 -25.23 -21.22 -39.43
C PRO A 3 -24.81 -20.33 -38.25
N SER A 4 -25.76 -19.54 -37.77
CA SER A 4 -25.76 -18.94 -36.45
C SER A 4 -25.93 -20.03 -35.40
N LEU A 5 -25.04 -20.08 -34.39
CA LEU A 5 -25.20 -20.75 -33.07
C LEU A 5 -23.97 -20.33 -32.23
N ILE A 6 -24.04 -19.21 -31.51
CA ILE A 6 -24.33 -19.17 -30.07
C ILE A 6 -23.39 -20.10 -29.28
N PHE A 7 -22.18 -19.63 -28.98
CA PHE A 7 -21.46 -19.97 -27.75
C PHE A 7 -21.24 -18.69 -26.96
N LEU A 8 -22.36 -18.09 -26.53
CA LEU A 8 -22.42 -17.09 -25.48
C LEU A 8 -22.20 -17.79 -24.13
N LEU A 9 -20.96 -18.17 -23.86
CA LEU A 9 -20.49 -18.56 -22.53
C LEU A 9 -19.23 -17.75 -22.22
N SER A 10 -19.36 -16.43 -22.33
CA SER A 10 -18.51 -15.49 -21.61
C SER A 10 -18.81 -15.68 -20.13
N ALA A 11 -18.23 -16.72 -19.53
CA ALA A 11 -18.13 -16.79 -18.09
C ALA A 11 -17.24 -15.60 -17.69
N LEU A 12 -17.86 -14.46 -17.37
CA LEU A 12 -17.28 -13.50 -16.43
C LEU A 12 -17.17 -14.26 -15.11
N THR A 13 -16.13 -15.09 -14.99
CA THR A 13 -15.69 -15.57 -13.70
C THR A 13 -15.21 -14.34 -12.97
N LEU A 14 -16.11 -13.70 -12.22
CA LEU A 14 -15.71 -12.87 -11.09
C LEU A 14 -15.08 -13.82 -10.08
N THR A 15 -13.87 -14.29 -10.36
CA THR A 15 -12.99 -14.82 -9.33
C THR A 15 -12.69 -13.62 -8.45
N SER A 16 -13.49 -13.45 -7.40
CA SER A 16 -12.99 -12.82 -6.19
C SER A 16 -11.83 -13.69 -5.75
N HIS A 17 -10.65 -13.36 -6.28
CA HIS A 17 -9.44 -14.07 -6.00
C HIS A 17 -9.16 -13.76 -4.53
N ALA A 18 -9.38 -14.74 -3.66
CA ALA A 18 -8.92 -14.66 -2.29
C ALA A 18 -7.40 -14.61 -2.37
N GLN A 19 -6.85 -13.41 -2.50
CA GLN A 19 -5.42 -13.17 -2.53
C GLN A 19 -4.91 -13.29 -1.11
N ASP A 20 -3.82 -14.04 -0.95
CA ASP A 20 -3.18 -14.17 0.34
C ASP A 20 -2.48 -12.86 0.72
N ILE A 21 -2.47 -12.53 2.01
CA ILE A 21 -1.73 -11.37 2.50
C ILE A 21 -0.24 -11.67 2.36
N SER A 22 0.49 -10.71 1.78
CA SER A 22 1.92 -10.83 1.60
C SER A 22 2.67 -10.88 2.93
N GLN A 23 3.43 -11.95 3.14
CA GLN A 23 4.32 -12.13 4.29
C GLN A 23 5.80 -11.88 3.95
N ASN A 24 6.10 -11.63 2.67
CA ASN A 24 7.47 -11.45 2.17
C ASN A 24 7.66 -10.11 1.45
N GLY A 25 6.66 -9.22 1.50
CA GLY A 25 6.67 -7.91 0.88
C GLY A 25 6.49 -7.93 -0.65
N LYS A 26 6.15 -9.06 -1.26
CA LYS A 26 5.82 -9.14 -2.70
C LYS A 26 4.32 -9.09 -2.95
N CYS A 27 3.92 -8.59 -4.11
CA CYS A 27 2.53 -8.55 -4.52
C CYS A 27 2.37 -8.81 -6.02
N GLY A 28 1.12 -8.82 -6.49
CA GLY A 28 0.77 -8.94 -7.89
C GLY A 28 0.37 -10.36 -8.31
N SER A 29 -0.17 -10.47 -9.53
CA SER A 29 -0.72 -11.70 -10.10
C SER A 29 0.27 -12.86 -10.14
N ASP A 30 1.56 -12.57 -10.34
CA ASP A 30 2.59 -13.62 -10.42
C ASP A 30 2.76 -14.36 -9.09
N ASN A 31 2.51 -13.67 -7.97
CA ASN A 31 2.61 -14.24 -6.63
C ASN A 31 1.22 -14.57 -6.04
N ASN A 32 0.14 -14.07 -6.63
CA ASN A 32 -1.22 -14.07 -6.06
C ASN A 32 -1.27 -13.49 -4.62
N LEU A 33 -0.41 -12.51 -4.34
CA LEU A 33 -0.27 -11.88 -3.03
C LEU A 33 -0.79 -10.45 -3.05
N SER A 34 -1.56 -10.09 -2.02
CA SER A 34 -2.03 -8.73 -1.75
C SER A 34 -1.21 -8.07 -0.66
N CYS A 35 -1.01 -6.77 -0.78
CA CYS A 35 -0.40 -5.93 0.25
C CYS A 35 -1.41 -5.50 1.31
N GLN A 36 -2.72 -5.63 1.05
CA GLN A 36 -3.75 -5.14 1.96
C GLN A 36 -3.74 -5.92 3.28
N GLY A 37 -3.47 -5.22 4.39
CA GLY A 37 -3.30 -5.84 5.72
C GLY A 37 -1.92 -6.44 5.96
N SER A 38 -0.94 -6.15 5.10
CA SER A 38 0.45 -6.59 5.26
C SER A 38 1.25 -5.63 6.15
N ASP A 39 2.15 -6.16 6.99
CA ASP A 39 3.05 -5.37 7.83
C ASP A 39 3.98 -4.46 7.00
N PHE A 40 4.24 -4.80 5.74
CA PHE A 40 5.05 -4.00 4.82
C PHE A 40 4.31 -2.74 4.32
N GLY A 41 2.98 -2.70 4.44
CA GLY A 41 2.12 -1.63 3.93
C GLY A 41 1.14 -2.10 2.87
N ASP A 42 0.08 -1.30 2.66
CA ASP A 42 -1.10 -1.71 1.89
C ASP A 42 -0.98 -1.50 0.37
N CYS A 43 0.05 -0.80 -0.11
CA CYS A 43 0.17 -0.43 -1.51
C CYS A 43 1.05 -1.41 -2.27
N CYS A 44 0.55 -1.93 -3.39
CA CYS A 44 1.33 -2.75 -4.31
C CYS A 44 1.95 -1.86 -5.39
N SER A 45 3.27 -1.64 -5.34
CA SER A 45 3.98 -0.85 -6.35
C SER A 45 4.00 -1.52 -7.72
N GLN A 46 4.26 -0.74 -8.78
CA GLN A 46 4.43 -1.25 -10.15
C GLN A 46 5.54 -2.31 -10.29
N TRP A 47 6.45 -2.41 -9.31
CA TRP A 47 7.54 -3.37 -9.29
C TRP A 47 7.18 -4.68 -8.60
N GLY A 48 5.93 -4.85 -8.15
CA GLY A 48 5.45 -6.06 -7.48
C GLY A 48 5.89 -6.15 -6.01
N PHE A 49 6.05 -5.00 -5.35
CA PHE A 49 6.43 -4.93 -3.93
C PHE A 49 5.44 -4.11 -3.10
N CYS A 50 5.18 -4.60 -1.89
CA CYS A 50 4.39 -3.93 -0.87
C CYS A 50 5.16 -2.82 -0.18
N GLY A 51 4.45 -1.74 0.13
CA GLY A 51 5.00 -0.61 0.87
C GLY A 51 3.96 0.43 1.23
N ARG A 52 4.44 1.53 1.81
CA ARG A 52 3.66 2.72 2.16
C ARG A 52 4.20 3.95 1.46
N GLY A 53 3.35 4.95 1.26
CA GLY A 53 3.73 6.26 0.72
C GLY A 53 3.83 6.31 -0.81
N THR A 54 4.11 7.51 -1.33
CA THR A 54 3.98 7.86 -2.76
C THR A 54 4.82 7.01 -3.71
N ARG A 55 5.93 6.42 -3.25
CA ARG A 55 6.73 5.48 -4.07
C ARG A 55 5.97 4.19 -4.39
N TYR A 56 5.14 3.72 -3.47
CA TYR A 56 4.41 2.46 -3.60
C TYR A 56 2.96 2.68 -4.01
N CYS A 57 2.30 3.68 -3.43
CA CYS A 57 0.91 4.04 -3.69
C CYS A 57 0.74 5.05 -4.84
N GLY A 58 1.84 5.55 -5.42
CA GLY A 58 1.81 6.56 -6.47
C GLY A 58 1.51 5.98 -7.86
N GLY A 59 1.97 6.69 -8.89
CA GLY A 59 1.76 6.27 -10.27
C GLY A 59 2.27 4.85 -10.53
N GLY A 60 1.39 3.96 -11.01
CA GLY A 60 1.71 2.56 -11.29
C GLY A 60 1.40 1.58 -10.15
N CYS A 61 0.83 2.03 -9.03
CA CYS A 61 0.30 1.12 -8.02
C CYS A 61 -0.76 0.18 -8.63
N ASP A 62 -0.74 -1.10 -8.27
CA ASP A 62 -1.69 -2.12 -8.73
C ASP A 62 -2.89 -2.25 -7.75
N PRO A 63 -4.07 -1.71 -8.11
CA PRO A 63 -5.23 -1.70 -7.23
C PRO A 63 -5.87 -3.08 -7.07
N ALA A 64 -5.51 -4.06 -7.90
CA ALA A 64 -5.99 -5.42 -7.75
C ALA A 64 -5.29 -6.15 -6.59
N PHE A 65 -4.09 -5.70 -6.20
CA PHE A 65 -3.24 -6.33 -5.17
C PHE A 65 -2.83 -5.37 -4.04
N GLY A 66 -3.40 -4.17 -3.98
CA GLY A 66 -3.15 -3.20 -2.92
C GLY A 66 -4.11 -2.02 -2.95
N SER A 67 -4.01 -1.15 -1.95
CA SER A 67 -4.78 0.09 -1.88
C SER A 67 -4.00 1.22 -2.56
N CYS A 68 -4.43 1.59 -3.77
CA CYS A 68 -3.74 2.57 -4.62
C CYS A 68 -4.34 3.97 -4.59
N ASP A 69 -5.25 4.21 -3.65
CA ASP A 69 -5.69 5.55 -3.34
C ASP A 69 -4.49 6.30 -2.73
N GLY A 70 -3.78 7.04 -3.57
CA GLY A 70 -2.73 7.98 -3.16
C GLY A 70 -3.23 9.03 -2.16
N THR A 71 -4.52 9.00 -1.81
CA THR A 71 -5.06 9.62 -0.61
C THR A 71 -4.76 8.76 0.61
N THR A 72 -3.63 9.04 1.23
CA THR A 72 -3.71 9.39 2.64
C THR A 72 -4.36 8.33 3.56
N THR A 73 -3.71 7.19 3.76
CA THR A 73 -3.12 7.04 5.09
C THR A 73 -1.82 7.85 5.04
N ILE A 74 -1.85 9.17 5.25
CA ILE A 74 -1.46 9.69 6.56
C ILE A 74 -1.53 8.53 7.53
N ALA A 75 -0.40 7.81 7.61
CA ALA A 75 -0.03 7.14 8.84
C ALA A 75 -0.60 7.98 9.97
N ALA A 76 -1.41 7.38 10.85
CA ALA A 76 -1.94 8.07 12.03
C ALA A 76 -0.88 9.07 12.48
N PRO A 77 -1.21 10.37 12.56
CA PRO A 77 -0.25 11.48 12.49
C PRO A 77 1.04 11.06 13.15
N ALA A 78 2.11 10.93 12.36
CA ALA A 78 3.41 10.38 12.77
C ALA A 78 3.61 10.61 14.26
N PRO A 79 3.76 9.56 15.09
CA PRO A 79 3.62 9.68 16.53
C PRO A 79 4.40 10.90 17.01
N SER A 80 3.68 11.83 17.65
CA SER A 80 4.26 13.06 18.17
C SER A 80 5.44 12.67 19.05
N SER A 81 6.64 13.02 18.59
CA SER A 81 7.85 12.71 19.32
C SER A 81 7.86 13.52 20.61
N THR A 82 7.86 12.84 21.75
CA THR A 82 7.97 13.46 23.08
C THR A 82 9.43 13.65 23.52
N ASN A 83 10.39 13.21 22.71
CA ASN A 83 11.82 13.26 23.00
C ASN A 83 12.63 14.06 21.97
N ALA A 84 11.95 14.91 21.18
CA ALA A 84 12.52 15.77 20.13
C ALA A 84 13.27 15.06 18.99
N ARG A 85 13.16 13.74 18.88
CA ARG A 85 13.71 12.97 17.75
C ARG A 85 12.63 12.77 16.68
N CYS A 86 12.85 13.35 15.52
CA CYS A 86 11.93 13.25 14.38
C CYS A 86 12.70 12.89 13.10
N GLY A 87 11.94 12.62 12.05
CA GLY A 87 12.47 12.12 10.79
C GLY A 87 12.83 10.64 10.79
N TYR A 88 13.30 10.17 9.65
CA TYR A 88 13.54 8.75 9.34
C TYR A 88 14.77 8.14 10.05
N ALA A 89 15.59 8.96 10.73
CA ALA A 89 16.88 8.54 11.30
C ALA A 89 16.77 7.89 12.70
N ASN A 90 15.60 7.92 13.34
CA ASN A 90 15.44 7.55 14.76
C ASN A 90 14.56 6.31 15.01
N GLY A 91 14.45 5.41 14.04
CA GLY A 91 13.74 4.13 14.22
C GLY A 91 12.21 4.23 14.16
N ALA A 92 11.66 5.39 13.79
CA ALA A 92 10.28 5.46 13.32
C ALA A 92 10.30 5.10 11.82
N GLU A 93 9.86 3.89 11.50
CA GLU A 93 9.65 3.39 10.14
C GLU A 93 8.77 4.30 9.27
N GLU A 94 8.05 5.23 9.90
CA GLU A 94 7.14 6.20 9.29
C GLU A 94 7.64 7.65 9.39
N GLY A 95 8.78 7.88 10.06
CA GLY A 95 9.33 9.19 10.43
C GLY A 95 8.51 9.87 11.52
N ALA A 96 9.06 10.11 12.71
CA ALA A 96 8.33 10.83 13.77
C ALA A 96 8.24 12.33 13.43
N SER A 97 7.16 13.00 13.83
CA SER A 97 6.97 14.45 13.63
C SER A 97 6.84 15.18 14.98
N CYS A 98 7.22 16.45 15.05
CA CYS A 98 7.03 17.29 16.24
C CYS A 98 5.75 18.17 16.15
N LEU A 99 4.92 17.97 15.12
CA LEU A 99 3.67 18.69 14.94
C LEU A 99 2.73 18.41 16.13
N GLY A 100 2.49 19.44 16.94
CA GLY A 100 1.66 19.35 18.15
C GLY A 100 2.39 18.96 19.44
N SER A 101 3.72 18.81 19.42
CA SER A 101 4.51 18.61 20.64
C SER A 101 4.64 19.90 21.45
N ARG A 102 4.64 19.79 22.79
CA ARG A 102 4.86 20.92 23.73
C ARG A 102 6.19 21.65 23.50
N ASP A 103 7.15 20.97 22.86
CA ASP A 103 8.51 21.44 22.59
C ASP A 103 8.65 22.09 21.19
N GLY A 104 7.56 22.20 20.41
CA GLY A 104 7.48 22.92 19.12
C GLY A 104 7.78 22.08 17.87
N ASP A 105 7.45 22.60 16.68
CA ASP A 105 7.56 21.92 15.37
C ASP A 105 9.01 21.65 14.89
N CYS A 106 10.03 22.02 15.68
CA CYS A 106 11.43 21.96 15.26
C CYS A 106 12.07 20.62 15.60
N CYS A 107 12.57 19.96 14.55
CA CYS A 107 13.41 18.78 14.64
C CYS A 107 14.83 19.11 15.08
N SER A 108 15.22 18.71 16.29
CA SER A 108 16.62 18.77 16.72
C SER A 108 17.35 17.53 16.18
N GLN A 109 18.05 17.73 15.07
CA GLN A 109 18.99 16.77 14.48
C GLN A 109 20.08 16.37 15.48
#